data_AF-A0A2V7VUL9-F1
#
_entry.id   AF-A0A2V7VUL9-F1
#
_cell.length_a   1.000
_cell.length_b   1.000
_cell.length_c   1.000
_cell.angle_alpha   90.00
_cell.angle_beta   90.00
_cell.angle_gamma   90.00
#
_symmetry.space_group_name_H-M   'P 1'
#
loop_
_entity.id
_entity.type
_entity.pdbx_description
1 polymer ?
#
loop_
_entity_poly.entity_id
_entity_poly.type
_entity_poly.pdbx_seq_one_letter_code
_entity_poly.pdbx_strand_id
1 'polypeptide(L)'
;MSRSAWAKRGRSTTSSRSRGATARSGSSRASTRWAASSSPRRRARERTLPRSSPASSRRRQRGSDVALRRVAYYKGCLASLSAKELDSSTQALAPQVGLELVELQAVTCCGAGDIHEAEPDYYLHLNARILAYAEAAGCDTLLTICNVCTLNLRQANWQLKNDDALRQRVSDNLEHVGVPPYSGNVEVRHLLWEIAEGEGYELLKAAAHKGLKGLKVAPFYGCQILRPSKLLGFEDPDRPWSLERIIEACGGEAIDYPAKIKCCGFPIIAAREETALGELIQPIEQAKEAGADALVTPCPLCHLSLDAWQSKLKAATGKDFQMPILHLSQLVGVAAGLEESELKFKRHVVPVTPVLEKLEV
;
A
#
# COMPACT_ATOMS: atom_id res chain seq x y z
N MET A 1 26.74 61.56 -9.90
CA MET A 1 25.80 62.08 -8.87
C MET A 1 25.23 60.85 -8.16
N SER A 2 25.41 60.51 -6.88
CA SER A 2 26.00 61.07 -5.66
C SER A 2 26.47 59.84 -4.82
N ARG A 3 27.76 59.71 -4.47
CA ARG A 3 28.34 59.70 -3.08
C ARG A 3 27.52 58.89 -2.05
N SER A 4 28.04 58.04 -1.16
CA SER A 4 29.37 57.72 -0.59
C SER A 4 29.08 56.64 0.50
N ALA A 5 29.73 55.47 0.56
CA ALA A 5 31.04 55.17 1.13
C ALA A 5 31.12 55.07 2.68
N TRP A 6 31.91 54.07 3.15
CA TRP A 6 32.49 53.79 4.49
C TRP A 6 31.64 52.94 5.47
N ALA A 7 32.00 51.72 5.90
CA ALA A 7 33.24 51.02 6.30
C ALA A 7 33.59 51.10 7.81
N LYS A 8 33.47 49.91 8.45
CA LYS A 8 34.29 49.29 9.52
C LYS A 8 34.56 50.02 10.85
N ARG A 9 34.32 49.28 11.95
CA ARG A 9 35.21 48.92 13.10
C ARG A 9 34.28 48.43 14.24
N GLY A 10 34.63 47.54 15.16
CA GLY A 10 35.85 46.84 15.51
C GLY A 10 35.55 45.91 16.71
N ARG A 11 36.40 44.91 16.95
CA ARG A 11 36.39 44.06 18.14
C ARG A 11 36.98 44.80 19.34
N SER A 12 36.50 44.51 20.54
CA SER A 12 37.36 44.33 21.71
C SER A 12 36.68 43.48 22.79
N THR A 13 37.55 42.84 23.57
CA THR A 13 37.41 41.78 24.55
C THR A 13 37.00 42.27 25.94
N THR A 14 36.42 41.39 26.78
CA THR A 14 36.82 41.23 28.20
C THR A 14 36.24 39.96 28.85
N SER A 15 37.13 39.21 29.50
CA SER A 15 36.91 38.21 30.57
C SER A 15 36.20 38.86 31.78
N SER A 16 35.53 38.23 32.74
CA SER A 16 35.70 36.97 33.47
C SER A 16 34.53 36.92 34.50
N ARG A 17 34.07 35.73 34.91
CA ARG A 17 33.93 35.32 36.33
C ARG A 17 33.10 34.05 36.47
N SER A 18 33.68 33.16 37.26
CA SER A 18 33.17 31.91 37.78
C SER A 18 31.98 32.10 38.73
N ARG A 19 31.10 31.09 38.77
CA ARG A 19 30.41 30.61 39.98
C ARG A 19 29.83 29.23 39.69
N GLY A 20 30.51 28.21 40.21
CA GLY A 20 29.97 26.86 40.32
C GLY A 20 29.00 26.79 41.49
N ALA A 21 27.91 26.06 41.30
CA ALA A 21 27.01 25.61 42.36
C ALA A 21 26.54 24.19 42.01
N THR A 22 27.25 23.24 42.62
CA THR A 22 26.83 21.91 43.07
C THR A 22 25.44 21.41 42.65
N ALA A 23 25.42 20.35 41.84
CA ALA A 23 24.28 19.45 41.67
C ALA A 23 24.18 18.52 42.90
N ARG A 24 23.03 18.56 43.60
CA ARG A 24 22.67 17.56 44.61
C ARG A 24 21.77 16.50 43.96
N SER A 25 22.27 15.27 43.96
CA SER A 25 21.54 14.04 43.68
C SER A 25 20.53 13.77 44.80
N GLY A 26 19.26 13.67 44.42
CA GLY A 26 18.17 13.23 45.31
C GLY A 26 17.51 12.00 44.69
N SER A 27 18.02 10.81 45.02
CA SER A 27 17.35 9.54 44.73
C SER A 27 16.35 9.24 45.85
N SER A 28 15.05 9.33 45.58
CA SER A 28 14.02 8.72 46.43
C SER A 28 13.40 7.55 45.69
N ARG A 29 13.93 6.35 45.97
CA ARG A 29 13.26 5.08 45.68
C ARG A 29 12.08 4.93 46.62
N ALA A 30 10.86 5.14 46.12
CA ALA A 30 9.65 4.71 46.80
C ALA A 30 9.42 3.22 46.51
N SER A 31 9.75 2.38 47.49
CA SER A 31 9.44 0.95 47.49
C SER A 31 7.99 0.75 47.96
N THR A 32 7.07 0.50 47.04
CA THR A 32 5.72 0.03 47.38
C THR A 32 5.73 -1.50 47.54
N ARG A 33 5.62 -1.94 48.81
CA ARG A 33 5.35 -3.33 49.17
C ARG A 33 3.95 -3.72 48.69
N TRP A 34 3.87 -4.69 47.80
CA TRP A 34 2.63 -5.40 47.51
C TRP A 34 2.38 -6.43 48.60
N ALA A 35 1.41 -6.14 49.48
CA ALA A 35 0.88 -7.10 50.43
C ALA A 35 -0.16 -7.98 49.71
N ALA A 36 0.13 -9.28 49.63
CA ALA A 36 -0.82 -10.29 49.20
C ALA A 36 -1.95 -10.39 50.24
N SER A 37 -3.19 -10.16 49.81
CA SER A 37 -4.38 -10.49 50.60
C SER A 37 -5.29 -11.41 49.79
N SER A 38 -5.61 -12.53 50.44
CA SER A 38 -6.37 -13.67 49.98
C SER A 38 -7.83 -13.34 49.73
N SER A 39 -8.33 -13.63 48.52
CA SER A 39 -9.74 -13.59 48.15
C SER A 39 -10.41 -14.95 48.38
N PRO A 40 -11.60 -15.01 49.03
CA PRO A 40 -12.34 -16.26 49.20
C PRO A 40 -13.16 -16.61 47.95
N ARG A 41 -13.05 -17.89 47.55
CA ARG A 41 -13.77 -18.54 46.46
C ARG A 41 -15.29 -18.35 46.57
N ARG A 42 -15.91 -17.75 45.55
CA ARG A 42 -17.36 -17.86 45.30
C ARG A 42 -17.60 -18.75 44.08
N ARG A 43 -18.33 -19.85 44.32
CA ARG A 43 -18.93 -20.71 43.29
C ARG A 43 -20.06 -19.94 42.58
N ALA A 44 -20.09 -19.98 41.26
CA ALA A 44 -21.28 -19.60 40.49
C ALA A 44 -21.39 -20.42 39.20
N ARG A 45 -22.29 -21.41 39.27
CA ARG A 45 -23.25 -21.87 38.26
C ARG A 45 -22.75 -22.06 36.81
N GLU A 46 -22.64 -23.34 36.45
CA GLU A 46 -22.72 -23.82 35.07
C GLU A 46 -23.99 -23.28 34.39
N ARG A 47 -23.78 -22.62 33.25
CA ARG A 47 -24.84 -22.11 32.40
C ARG A 47 -24.85 -23.01 31.16
N THR A 48 -25.81 -23.92 31.11
CA THR A 48 -26.11 -24.77 29.96
C THR A 48 -26.41 -23.90 28.73
N LEU A 49 -25.59 -24.04 27.69
CA LEU A 49 -25.82 -23.46 26.36
C LEU A 49 -26.95 -24.24 25.66
N PRO A 50 -27.92 -23.58 25.01
CA PRO A 50 -28.91 -24.28 24.20
C PRO A 50 -28.27 -24.80 22.92
N ARG A 51 -28.54 -26.08 22.62
CA ARG A 51 -28.25 -26.73 21.33
C ARG A 51 -29.02 -26.01 20.21
N SER A 52 -28.31 -25.36 19.30
CA SER A 52 -28.85 -24.95 18.01
C SER A 52 -28.66 -26.08 16.99
N SER A 53 -29.75 -26.43 16.31
CA SER A 53 -29.81 -27.43 15.24
C SER A 53 -28.90 -27.06 14.06
N PRO A 54 -28.30 -28.05 13.35
CA PRO A 54 -27.55 -27.79 12.14
C PRO A 54 -28.52 -27.76 10.97
N ALA A 55 -29.05 -26.59 10.64
CA ALA A 55 -29.70 -26.34 9.37
C ALA A 55 -29.19 -25.02 8.78
N SER A 56 -28.85 -25.09 7.49
CA SER A 56 -28.44 -24.01 6.58
C SER A 56 -27.10 -23.30 6.83
N SER A 57 -26.04 -23.83 6.22
CA SER A 57 -25.06 -23.02 5.45
C SER A 57 -24.11 -23.88 4.61
N ARG A 58 -24.65 -24.78 3.78
CA ARG A 58 -23.88 -25.26 2.61
C ARG A 58 -24.05 -24.25 1.49
N ARG A 59 -23.40 -23.09 1.60
CA ARG A 59 -23.15 -22.24 0.42
C ARG A 59 -22.08 -22.97 -0.38
N ARG A 60 -22.45 -23.43 -1.57
CA ARG A 60 -21.58 -24.16 -2.49
C ARG A 60 -20.29 -23.36 -2.69
N GLN A 61 -19.15 -23.91 -2.28
CA GLN A 61 -17.87 -23.58 -2.91
C GLN A 61 -18.00 -23.98 -4.37
N ARG A 62 -18.32 -23.04 -5.25
CA ARG A 62 -18.00 -23.16 -6.68
C ARG A 62 -16.60 -22.60 -6.85
N GLY A 63 -15.60 -23.31 -6.34
CA GLY A 63 -14.26 -23.17 -6.89
C GLY A 63 -14.31 -23.80 -8.28
N SER A 64 -13.95 -23.04 -9.30
CA SER A 64 -13.59 -23.61 -10.58
C SER A 64 -12.48 -24.64 -10.34
N ASP A 65 -12.49 -25.77 -11.06
CA ASP A 65 -11.45 -26.81 -11.02
C ASP A 65 -10.11 -26.32 -11.64
N VAL A 66 -9.85 -25.01 -11.55
CA VAL A 66 -8.70 -24.32 -12.14
C VAL A 66 -7.54 -24.45 -11.17
N ALA A 67 -6.45 -25.06 -11.64
CA ALA A 67 -5.21 -25.11 -10.89
C ALA A 67 -4.72 -23.68 -10.61
N LEU A 68 -4.49 -23.36 -9.33
CA LEU A 68 -4.03 -22.04 -8.94
C LEU A 68 -2.55 -21.85 -9.31
N ARG A 69 -2.23 -20.69 -9.88
CA ARG A 69 -0.85 -20.30 -10.16
C ARG A 69 -0.20 -19.78 -8.89
N ARG A 70 0.88 -20.43 -8.46
CA ARG A 70 1.66 -20.05 -7.27
C ARG A 70 2.54 -18.85 -7.57
N VAL A 71 2.41 -17.80 -6.76
CA VAL A 71 3.23 -16.58 -6.86
C VAL A 71 3.74 -16.17 -5.48
N ALA A 72 4.99 -15.70 -5.41
CA ALA A 72 5.51 -15.09 -4.19
C ALA A 72 4.79 -13.75 -3.96
N TYR A 73 4.27 -13.51 -2.76
CA TYR A 73 3.48 -12.32 -2.47
C TYR A 73 4.22 -11.38 -1.53
N TYR A 74 4.57 -10.20 -2.06
CA TYR A 74 5.15 -9.10 -1.31
C TYR A 74 4.13 -7.98 -1.12
N LYS A 75 3.48 -7.99 0.04
CA LYS A 75 2.49 -6.97 0.44
C LYS A 75 3.08 -5.58 0.72
N GLY A 76 4.39 -5.48 0.94
CA GLY A 76 5.06 -4.22 1.28
C GLY A 76 4.75 -3.71 2.69
N CYS A 77 5.32 -2.57 3.05
CA CYS A 77 5.25 -2.03 4.42
C CYS A 77 3.84 -1.56 4.80
N LEU A 78 3.14 -0.88 3.89
CA LEU A 78 1.89 -0.21 4.23
C LEU A 78 0.74 -1.20 4.45
N ALA A 79 0.57 -2.16 3.54
CA ALA A 79 -0.44 -3.22 3.69
C ALA A 79 -0.11 -4.18 4.86
N SER A 80 1.16 -4.28 5.26
CA SER A 80 1.54 -5.03 6.48
C SER A 80 1.16 -4.33 7.78
N LEU A 81 1.11 -3.00 7.80
CA LEU A 81 1.07 -2.21 9.04
C LEU A 81 -0.21 -1.37 9.15
N SER A 82 -0.29 -0.26 8.42
CA SER A 82 -1.36 0.73 8.61
C SER A 82 -2.61 0.40 7.80
N ALA A 83 -2.45 -0.19 6.61
CA ALA A 83 -3.53 -0.48 5.66
C ALA A 83 -3.79 -2.00 5.50
N LYS A 84 -3.94 -2.72 6.62
CA LYS A 84 -4.08 -4.19 6.67
C LYS A 84 -5.30 -4.74 5.92
N GLU A 85 -6.32 -3.91 5.73
CA GLU A 85 -7.49 -4.19 4.89
C GLU A 85 -7.10 -4.52 3.44
N LEU A 86 -6.02 -3.91 2.94
CA LEU A 86 -5.57 -4.12 1.57
C LEU A 86 -4.93 -5.49 1.40
N ASP A 87 -4.17 -5.95 2.41
CA ASP A 87 -3.66 -7.31 2.47
C ASP A 87 -4.80 -8.34 2.60
N SER A 88 -5.72 -8.08 3.53
CA SER A 88 -6.87 -8.97 3.80
C SER A 88 -7.74 -9.18 2.56
N SER A 89 -8.09 -8.09 1.86
CA SER A 89 -8.88 -8.15 0.64
C SER A 89 -8.13 -8.81 -0.52
N THR A 90 -6.81 -8.60 -0.63
CA THR A 90 -5.99 -9.25 -1.66
C THR A 90 -5.92 -10.76 -1.44
N GLN A 91 -5.70 -11.20 -0.20
CA GLN A 91 -5.68 -12.62 0.16
C GLN A 91 -7.03 -13.31 -0.12
N ALA A 92 -8.14 -12.62 0.17
CA ALA A 92 -9.49 -13.13 -0.11
C ALA A 92 -9.80 -13.20 -1.62
N LEU A 93 -9.32 -12.22 -2.40
CA LEU A 93 -9.54 -12.16 -3.85
C LEU A 93 -8.67 -13.16 -4.63
N ALA A 94 -7.41 -13.34 -4.24
CA ALA A 94 -6.42 -14.12 -4.99
C ALA A 94 -6.90 -15.48 -5.52
N PRO A 95 -7.52 -16.37 -4.70
CA PRO A 95 -7.98 -17.66 -5.20
C PRO A 95 -9.10 -17.53 -6.24
N GLN A 96 -9.89 -16.45 -6.21
CA GLN A 96 -10.96 -16.24 -7.20
C GLN A 96 -10.41 -15.83 -8.57
N VAL A 97 -9.22 -15.21 -8.60
CA VAL A 97 -8.52 -14.83 -9.84
C VAL A 97 -7.40 -15.81 -10.20
N GLY A 98 -7.45 -17.03 -9.66
CA GLY A 98 -6.53 -18.13 -10.02
C GLY A 98 -5.13 -18.02 -9.43
N LEU A 99 -4.95 -17.28 -8.33
CA LEU A 99 -3.65 -17.08 -7.70
C LEU A 99 -3.59 -17.75 -6.32
N GLU A 100 -2.49 -18.47 -6.07
CA GLU A 100 -2.08 -18.91 -4.73
C GLU A 100 -0.93 -18.01 -4.25
N LEU A 101 -1.16 -17.26 -3.17
CA LEU A 101 -0.19 -16.31 -2.62
C LEU A 101 0.75 -17.00 -1.63
N VAL A 102 2.01 -17.16 -2.02
CA VAL A 102 3.07 -17.65 -1.14
C VAL A 102 3.66 -16.46 -0.37
N GLU A 103 3.28 -16.32 0.90
CA GLU A 103 3.75 -15.22 1.73
C GLU A 103 5.25 -15.35 2.05
N LEU A 104 6.00 -14.28 1.78
CA LEU A 104 7.43 -14.22 2.07
C LEU A 104 7.69 -13.83 3.53
N GLN A 105 8.41 -14.68 4.24
CA GLN A 105 8.81 -14.42 5.64
C GLN A 105 10.05 -13.51 5.69
N ALA A 106 10.13 -12.68 6.74
CA ALA A 106 11.31 -11.84 7.03
C ALA A 106 11.74 -10.88 5.90
N VAL A 107 10.78 -10.40 5.10
CA VAL A 107 10.99 -9.35 4.09
C VAL A 107 10.98 -7.95 4.69
N THR A 108 11.84 -7.09 4.14
CA THR A 108 12.02 -5.69 4.57
C THR A 108 11.14 -4.73 3.76
N CYS A 109 11.20 -3.44 4.09
CA CYS A 109 10.72 -2.41 3.17
C CYS A 109 11.59 -2.41 1.88
N CYS A 110 10.99 -2.05 0.74
CA CYS A 110 11.68 -1.87 -0.53
C CYS A 110 12.63 -0.65 -0.58
N GLY A 111 12.72 0.13 0.49
CA GLY A 111 13.65 1.26 0.60
C GLY A 111 13.33 2.45 -0.31
N ALA A 112 12.12 2.50 -0.90
CA ALA A 112 11.71 3.59 -1.75
C ALA A 112 11.71 4.95 -1.02
N GLY A 113 12.10 6.01 -1.73
CA GLY A 113 12.23 7.36 -1.17
C GLY A 113 13.62 7.60 -0.59
N ASP A 114 13.69 7.99 0.68
CA ASP A 114 14.93 8.48 1.30
C ASP A 114 16.11 7.49 1.25
N ILE A 115 15.87 6.18 1.43
CA ILE A 115 16.95 5.18 1.39
C ILE A 115 17.49 5.03 -0.04
N HIS A 116 16.60 5.00 -1.04
CA HIS A 116 17.01 4.92 -2.44
C HIS A 116 17.89 6.11 -2.85
N GLU A 117 17.61 7.31 -2.35
CA GLU A 117 18.39 8.51 -2.65
C GLU A 117 19.67 8.63 -1.81
N ALA A 118 19.59 8.36 -0.51
CA ALA A 118 20.71 8.56 0.42
C ALA A 118 21.72 7.40 0.42
N GLU A 119 21.24 6.16 0.26
CA GLU A 119 22.05 4.94 0.38
C GLU A 119 21.74 3.95 -0.76
N PRO A 120 22.11 4.25 -2.02
CA PRO A 120 21.72 3.45 -3.19
C PRO A 120 22.19 1.99 -3.14
N ASP A 121 23.36 1.71 -2.56
CA ASP A 121 23.87 0.34 -2.40
C ASP A 121 23.04 -0.44 -1.38
N TYR A 122 22.68 0.18 -0.25
CA TYR A 122 21.82 -0.44 0.74
C TYR A 122 20.42 -0.71 0.18
N TYR A 123 19.87 0.25 -0.56
CA TYR A 123 18.63 0.09 -1.33
C TYR A 123 18.66 -1.14 -2.25
N LEU A 124 19.78 -1.34 -2.96
CA LEU A 124 19.94 -2.49 -3.85
C LEU A 124 19.88 -3.82 -3.07
N HIS A 125 20.58 -3.91 -1.93
CA HIS A 125 20.55 -5.10 -1.08
C HIS A 125 19.17 -5.36 -0.47
N LEU A 126 18.43 -4.32 -0.06
CA LEU A 126 17.05 -4.48 0.44
C LEU A 126 16.12 -5.11 -0.60
N ASN A 127 16.21 -4.67 -1.85
CA ASN A 127 15.38 -5.21 -2.92
C ASN A 127 15.86 -6.60 -3.37
N ALA A 128 17.17 -6.81 -3.46
CA ALA A 128 17.76 -8.13 -3.76
C ALA A 128 17.34 -9.19 -2.73
N ARG A 129 17.30 -8.84 -1.44
CA ARG A 129 16.79 -9.72 -0.37
C ARG A 129 15.35 -10.15 -0.62
N ILE A 130 14.47 -9.24 -1.04
CA ILE A 130 13.05 -9.56 -1.32
C ILE A 130 12.96 -10.51 -2.53
N LEU A 131 13.73 -10.24 -3.59
CA LEU A 131 13.78 -11.07 -4.79
C LEU A 131 14.35 -12.47 -4.49
N ALA A 132 15.41 -12.55 -3.69
CA ALA A 132 16.01 -13.81 -3.26
C ALA A 132 15.03 -14.71 -2.49
N TYR A 133 14.20 -14.13 -1.62
CA TYR A 133 13.19 -14.90 -0.91
C TYR A 133 12.07 -15.41 -1.83
N ALA A 134 11.70 -14.64 -2.86
CA ALA A 134 10.75 -15.12 -3.87
C ALA A 134 11.31 -16.34 -4.61
N GLU A 135 12.58 -16.26 -5.02
CA GLU A 135 13.28 -17.36 -5.69
C GLU A 135 13.43 -18.58 -4.78
N ALA A 136 13.84 -18.38 -3.52
CA ALA A 136 13.99 -19.45 -2.53
C ALA A 136 12.66 -20.13 -2.17
N ALA A 137 11.53 -19.44 -2.33
CA ALA A 137 10.19 -20.02 -2.19
C ALA A 137 9.77 -20.87 -3.40
N GLY A 138 10.62 -20.97 -4.43
CA GLY A 138 10.34 -21.70 -5.67
C GLY A 138 9.35 -20.98 -6.58
N CYS A 139 9.25 -19.65 -6.45
CA CYS A 139 8.38 -18.83 -7.29
C CYS A 139 9.20 -18.05 -8.32
N ASP A 140 8.83 -18.19 -9.59
CA ASP A 140 9.38 -17.36 -10.68
C ASP A 140 8.78 -15.95 -10.70
N THR A 141 7.63 -15.75 -10.05
CA THR A 141 6.87 -14.50 -10.04
C THR A 141 6.81 -13.94 -8.63
N LEU A 142 7.24 -12.69 -8.45
CA LEU A 142 7.00 -11.88 -7.27
C LEU A 142 5.85 -10.91 -7.54
N LEU A 143 4.70 -11.17 -6.93
CA LEU A 143 3.52 -10.32 -6.97
C LEU A 143 3.56 -9.25 -5.87
N THR A 144 3.20 -8.03 -6.21
CA THR A 144 2.87 -6.98 -5.24
C THR A 144 1.58 -6.25 -5.63
N ILE A 145 0.99 -5.57 -4.65
CA ILE A 145 -0.16 -4.69 -4.82
C ILE A 145 0.23 -3.22 -4.68
N CYS A 146 1.51 -2.88 -4.78
CA CYS A 146 1.97 -1.51 -4.58
C CYS A 146 2.80 -1.05 -5.77
N ASN A 147 2.35 0.04 -6.40
CA ASN A 147 3.07 0.70 -7.50
C ASN A 147 4.51 1.05 -7.10
N VAL A 148 4.70 1.53 -5.86
CA VAL A 148 6.02 1.95 -5.38
C VAL A 148 6.94 0.76 -5.19
N CYS A 149 6.44 -0.31 -4.59
CA CYS A 149 7.20 -1.56 -4.47
C CYS A 149 7.55 -2.11 -5.87
N THR A 150 6.61 -2.05 -6.82
CA THR A 150 6.82 -2.52 -8.20
C THR A 150 7.96 -1.80 -8.89
N LEU A 151 7.96 -0.46 -8.88
CA LEU A 151 9.03 0.32 -9.49
C LEU A 151 10.39 -0.04 -8.89
N ASN A 152 10.48 -0.05 -7.56
CA ASN A 152 11.76 -0.21 -6.87
C ASN A 152 12.32 -1.64 -7.03
N LEU A 153 11.45 -2.65 -6.88
CA LEU A 153 11.82 -4.05 -7.11
C LEU A 153 12.24 -4.28 -8.57
N ARG A 154 11.51 -3.74 -9.56
CA ARG A 154 11.87 -3.87 -10.98
C ARG A 154 13.17 -3.14 -11.30
N GLN A 155 13.41 -1.97 -10.71
CA GLN A 155 14.64 -1.20 -10.94
C GLN A 155 15.87 -1.93 -10.39
N ALA A 156 15.79 -2.44 -9.15
CA ALA A 156 16.85 -3.25 -8.57
C ALA A 156 17.07 -4.54 -9.37
N ASN A 157 15.99 -5.23 -9.75
CA ASN A 157 16.07 -6.45 -10.55
C ASN A 157 16.72 -6.19 -11.92
N TRP A 158 16.38 -5.07 -12.58
CA TRP A 158 17.01 -4.68 -13.83
C TRP A 158 18.52 -4.45 -13.66
N GLN A 159 18.96 -3.77 -12.59
CA GLN A 159 20.39 -3.58 -12.33
C GLN A 159 21.11 -4.94 -12.15
N LEU A 160 20.53 -5.83 -11.34
CA LEU A 160 21.11 -7.15 -11.05
C LEU A 160 21.11 -8.07 -12.27
N LYS A 161 20.09 -8.01 -13.13
CA LYS A 161 20.02 -8.81 -14.37
C LYS A 161 21.01 -8.35 -15.45
N ASN A 162 21.42 -7.08 -15.42
CA ASN A 162 22.29 -6.49 -16.46
C ASN A 162 23.76 -6.35 -16.03
N ASP A 163 24.11 -6.74 -14.80
CA ASP A 163 25.48 -6.73 -14.31
C ASP A 163 25.73 -7.97 -13.43
N ASP A 164 26.39 -8.97 -14.00
CA ASP A 164 26.68 -10.24 -13.33
C ASP A 164 27.65 -10.06 -12.14
N ALA A 165 28.60 -9.15 -12.23
CA ALA A 165 29.56 -8.88 -11.15
C ALA A 165 28.85 -8.21 -9.97
N LEU A 166 27.95 -7.27 -10.26
CA LEU A 166 27.09 -6.65 -9.26
C LEU A 166 26.17 -7.68 -8.59
N ARG A 167 25.54 -8.55 -9.39
CA ARG A 167 24.65 -9.60 -8.87
C ARG A 167 25.40 -10.59 -7.98
N GLN A 168 26.61 -10.99 -8.35
CA GLN A 168 27.45 -11.84 -7.52
C GLN A 168 27.81 -11.15 -6.20
N ARG A 169 28.31 -9.91 -6.25
CA ARG A 169 28.67 -9.14 -5.04
C ARG A 169 27.50 -9.00 -4.06
N VAL A 170 26.32 -8.67 -4.57
CA VAL A 170 25.12 -8.53 -3.74
C VAL A 170 24.71 -9.90 -3.18
N SER A 171 24.76 -10.97 -3.98
CA SER A 171 24.45 -12.32 -3.51
C SER A 171 25.40 -12.82 -2.42
N ASP A 172 26.70 -12.59 -2.57
CA ASP A 172 27.71 -12.91 -1.55
C ASP A 172 27.40 -12.20 -0.22
N ASN A 173 26.96 -10.93 -0.30
CA ASN A 173 26.55 -10.18 0.87
C ASN A 173 25.27 -10.75 1.51
N LEU A 174 24.27 -11.11 0.70
CA LEU A 174 23.04 -11.75 1.18
C LEU A 174 23.36 -13.04 1.94
N GLU A 175 24.20 -13.90 1.38
CA GLU A 175 24.62 -15.15 2.03
C GLU A 175 25.36 -14.89 3.34
N HIS A 176 26.25 -13.89 3.38
CA HIS A 176 26.97 -13.50 4.60
C HIS A 176 26.02 -13.12 5.76
N VAL A 177 24.86 -12.52 5.45
CA VAL A 177 23.85 -12.12 6.45
C VAL A 177 22.72 -13.15 6.62
N GLY A 178 22.88 -14.36 6.08
CA GLY A 178 21.94 -15.47 6.26
C GLY A 178 20.67 -15.39 5.38
N VAL A 179 20.75 -14.67 4.26
CA VAL A 179 19.70 -14.61 3.23
C VAL A 179 20.13 -15.47 2.03
N PRO A 180 19.21 -16.18 1.34
CA PRO A 180 19.55 -16.89 0.11
C PRO A 180 20.20 -15.97 -0.95
N PRO A 181 21.08 -16.49 -1.81
CA PRO A 181 21.60 -15.72 -2.94
C PRO A 181 20.49 -15.43 -3.95
N TYR A 182 20.70 -14.43 -4.81
CA TYR A 182 19.75 -14.10 -5.88
C TYR A 182 20.35 -14.35 -7.26
N SER A 183 19.73 -15.23 -8.04
CA SER A 183 20.30 -15.63 -9.34
C SER A 183 19.78 -14.80 -10.52
N GLY A 184 18.71 -14.02 -10.33
CA GLY A 184 18.12 -13.19 -11.38
C GLY A 184 16.88 -13.78 -12.05
N ASN A 185 16.31 -14.89 -11.56
CA ASN A 185 15.23 -15.59 -12.26
C ASN A 185 13.81 -15.10 -11.92
N VAL A 186 13.67 -14.12 -11.02
CA VAL A 186 12.36 -13.64 -10.59
C VAL A 186 11.86 -12.53 -11.52
N GLU A 187 10.59 -12.62 -11.89
CA GLU A 187 9.84 -11.56 -12.56
C GLU A 187 8.92 -10.85 -11.56
N VAL A 188 9.00 -9.51 -11.53
CA VAL A 188 8.21 -8.70 -10.60
C VAL A 188 6.94 -8.24 -11.28
N ARG A 189 5.79 -8.65 -10.77
CA ARG A 189 4.46 -8.35 -11.32
C ARG A 189 3.60 -7.59 -10.33
N HIS A 190 2.64 -6.85 -10.86
CA HIS A 190 1.64 -6.11 -10.10
C HIS A 190 0.26 -6.78 -10.25
N LEU A 191 -0.56 -6.84 -9.20
CA LEU A 191 -1.91 -7.44 -9.26
C LEU A 191 -2.76 -6.88 -10.42
N LEU A 192 -2.73 -5.55 -10.62
CA LEU A 192 -3.34 -4.89 -11.79
C LEU A 192 -2.99 -5.59 -13.10
N TRP A 193 -1.71 -5.84 -13.35
CA TRP A 193 -1.24 -6.44 -14.59
C TRP A 193 -1.64 -7.90 -14.72
N GLU A 194 -1.63 -8.63 -13.61
CA GLU A 194 -2.04 -10.03 -13.57
C GLU A 194 -3.51 -10.23 -13.96
N ILE A 195 -4.38 -9.27 -13.64
CA ILE A 195 -5.83 -9.42 -13.87
C ILE A 195 -6.36 -8.55 -15.01
N ALA A 196 -5.53 -7.71 -15.63
CA ALA A 196 -5.94 -6.82 -16.74
C ALA A 196 -5.82 -7.47 -18.13
N GLU A 197 -4.94 -8.46 -18.30
CA GLU A 197 -4.68 -9.12 -19.58
C GLU A 197 -4.57 -10.65 -19.47
N GLY A 198 -4.56 -11.31 -20.62
CA GLY A 198 -4.35 -12.76 -20.72
C GLY A 198 -5.38 -13.60 -19.97
N GLU A 199 -4.93 -14.74 -19.45
CA GLU A 199 -5.77 -15.68 -18.70
C GLU A 199 -6.33 -15.08 -17.41
N GLY A 200 -5.57 -14.23 -16.73
CA GLY A 200 -6.02 -13.58 -15.50
C GLY A 200 -7.20 -12.65 -15.72
N TYR A 201 -7.31 -12.00 -16.88
CA TYR A 201 -8.49 -11.22 -17.25
C TYR A 201 -9.74 -12.10 -17.48
N GLU A 202 -9.58 -13.30 -18.04
CA GLU A 202 -10.69 -14.24 -18.22
C GLU A 202 -11.19 -14.77 -16.86
N LEU A 203 -10.26 -15.08 -15.95
CA LEU A 203 -10.59 -15.46 -14.58
C LEU A 203 -11.25 -14.32 -13.81
N LEU A 204 -10.78 -13.08 -13.97
CA LEU A 204 -11.42 -11.89 -13.42
C LEU A 204 -12.88 -11.79 -13.87
N LYS A 205 -13.16 -11.88 -15.18
CA LYS A 205 -14.54 -11.82 -15.69
C LYS A 205 -15.42 -12.94 -15.16
N ALA A 206 -14.85 -14.13 -14.97
CA ALA A 206 -15.58 -15.27 -14.40
C ALA A 206 -15.92 -15.06 -12.92
N ALA A 207 -15.01 -14.46 -12.15
CA ALA A 207 -15.19 -14.20 -10.72
C ALA A 207 -16.07 -12.96 -10.44
N ALA A 208 -15.80 -11.85 -11.12
CA ALA A 208 -16.42 -10.55 -10.88
C ALA A 208 -17.75 -10.42 -11.63
N HIS A 209 -18.79 -11.12 -11.16
CA HIS A 209 -20.15 -11.28 -11.74
C HIS A 209 -20.95 -9.97 -11.98
N LYS A 210 -20.37 -8.95 -12.61
CA LYS A 210 -20.96 -7.63 -12.86
C LYS A 210 -21.52 -6.94 -11.59
N GLY A 211 -20.89 -7.19 -10.44
CA GLY A 211 -21.38 -6.72 -9.14
C GLY A 211 -21.25 -5.21 -8.90
N LEU A 212 -20.78 -4.41 -9.87
CA LEU A 212 -20.66 -2.95 -9.76
C LEU A 212 -21.70 -2.17 -10.58
N LYS A 213 -22.77 -2.83 -11.02
CA LYS A 213 -23.84 -2.17 -11.79
C LYS A 213 -24.40 -0.96 -11.04
N GLY A 214 -24.53 0.17 -11.75
CA GLY A 214 -24.98 1.44 -11.18
C GLY A 214 -23.86 2.33 -10.62
N LEU A 215 -22.62 1.83 -10.56
CA LEU A 215 -21.50 2.57 -9.98
C LEU A 215 -20.62 3.24 -11.04
N LYS A 216 -20.36 4.54 -10.87
CA LYS A 216 -19.40 5.33 -11.65
C LYS A 216 -18.07 5.39 -10.91
N VAL A 217 -17.02 4.80 -11.47
CA VAL A 217 -15.73 4.66 -10.80
C VAL A 217 -14.65 5.41 -11.57
N ALA A 218 -13.98 6.33 -10.89
CA ALA A 218 -12.82 7.04 -11.42
C ALA A 218 -11.54 6.19 -11.19
N PRO A 219 -10.79 5.84 -12.24
CA PRO A 219 -9.51 5.17 -12.09
C PRO A 219 -8.43 6.16 -11.64
N PHE A 220 -7.63 5.78 -10.64
CA PHE A 220 -6.44 6.52 -10.24
C PHE A 220 -5.23 5.58 -10.27
N TYR A 221 -4.47 5.68 -11.36
CA TYR A 221 -3.35 4.79 -11.64
C TYR A 221 -2.21 4.96 -10.64
N GLY A 222 -1.92 6.21 -10.26
CA GLY A 222 -0.69 6.57 -9.59
C GLY A 222 0.51 6.55 -10.56
N CYS A 223 1.56 7.26 -10.19
CA CYS A 223 2.66 7.54 -11.11
C CYS A 223 3.61 6.35 -11.36
N GLN A 224 3.92 5.56 -10.33
CA GLN A 224 5.03 4.59 -10.37
C GLN A 224 4.69 3.25 -11.03
N ILE A 225 3.43 2.99 -11.39
CA ILE A 225 3.06 1.81 -12.21
C ILE A 225 3.16 2.10 -13.71
N LEU A 226 3.09 3.38 -14.09
CA LEU A 226 3.15 3.85 -15.48
C LEU A 226 4.56 4.32 -15.88
N ARG A 227 5.32 4.89 -14.94
CA ARG A 227 6.58 5.59 -15.22
C ARG A 227 7.73 5.06 -14.35
N PRO A 228 8.96 4.93 -14.89
CA PRO A 228 9.34 5.19 -16.29
C PRO A 228 8.92 4.05 -17.22
N SER A 229 8.33 4.38 -18.37
CA SER A 229 7.76 3.40 -19.31
C SER A 229 8.79 2.41 -19.86
N LYS A 230 10.06 2.80 -19.98
CA LYS A 230 11.15 1.90 -20.41
C LYS A 230 11.40 0.71 -19.48
N LEU A 231 11.02 0.83 -18.20
CA LEU A 231 11.22 -0.21 -17.19
C LEU A 231 9.91 -0.94 -16.86
N LEU A 232 8.80 -0.19 -16.81
CA LEU A 232 7.48 -0.71 -16.43
C LEU A 232 6.82 -1.39 -17.63
N GLY A 233 6.78 -0.71 -18.77
CA GLY A 233 6.50 -1.28 -20.10
C GLY A 233 5.13 -1.92 -20.33
N PHE A 234 4.22 -1.88 -19.34
CA PHE A 234 2.93 -2.58 -19.42
C PHE A 234 1.92 -1.88 -20.33
N GLU A 235 1.79 -0.56 -20.19
CA GLU A 235 0.84 0.24 -20.96
C GLU A 235 1.37 1.65 -21.22
N ASP A 236 0.71 2.39 -22.11
CA ASP A 236 1.06 3.78 -22.43
C ASP A 236 0.85 4.66 -21.18
N PRO A 237 1.89 5.33 -20.66
CA PRO A 237 1.78 6.13 -19.45
C PRO A 237 0.87 7.36 -19.57
N ASP A 238 0.61 7.83 -20.79
CA ASP A 238 -0.22 9.00 -21.07
C ASP A 238 -1.64 8.58 -21.49
N ARG A 239 -1.83 7.31 -21.88
CA ARG A 239 -3.12 6.73 -22.27
C ARG A 239 -3.31 5.31 -21.69
N PRO A 240 -3.28 5.13 -20.37
CA PRO A 240 -3.47 3.82 -19.77
C PRO A 240 -4.94 3.36 -19.89
N TRP A 241 -5.17 2.06 -19.80
CA TRP A 241 -6.45 1.40 -20.04
C TRP A 241 -6.80 0.32 -19.02
N SER A 242 -5.84 -0.18 -18.26
CA SER A 242 -6.00 -1.39 -17.44
C SER A 242 -7.02 -1.24 -16.29
N LEU A 243 -7.09 -0.10 -15.62
CA LEU A 243 -8.10 0.14 -14.58
C LEU A 243 -9.51 0.29 -15.16
N GLU A 244 -9.67 1.06 -16.24
CA GLU A 244 -10.96 1.21 -16.94
C GLU A 244 -11.50 -0.16 -17.35
N ARG A 245 -10.65 -0.98 -17.98
CA ARG A 245 -11.01 -2.32 -18.42
C ARG A 245 -11.48 -3.23 -17.27
N ILE A 246 -10.85 -3.13 -16.09
CA ILE A 246 -11.25 -3.90 -14.92
C ILE A 246 -12.57 -3.40 -14.35
N ILE A 247 -12.76 -2.07 -14.25
CA ILE A 247 -14.02 -1.46 -13.80
C ILE A 247 -15.18 -1.96 -14.67
N GLU A 248 -15.01 -1.90 -15.99
CA GLU A 248 -16.02 -2.34 -16.96
C GLU A 248 -16.29 -3.85 -16.87
N ALA A 249 -15.24 -4.67 -16.72
CA ALA A 249 -15.38 -6.11 -16.53
C ALA A 249 -16.19 -6.45 -15.26
N CYS A 250 -16.01 -5.65 -14.21
CA CYS A 250 -16.76 -5.75 -12.96
C CYS A 250 -18.19 -5.16 -13.04
N GLY A 251 -18.59 -4.59 -14.19
CA GLY A 251 -19.92 -4.04 -14.44
C GLY A 251 -20.12 -2.57 -14.06
N GLY A 252 -19.05 -1.86 -13.69
CA GLY A 252 -19.09 -0.42 -13.39
C GLY A 252 -18.88 0.44 -14.63
N GLU A 253 -19.19 1.73 -14.51
CA GLU A 253 -18.90 2.76 -15.51
C GLU A 253 -17.55 3.41 -15.17
N ALA A 254 -16.56 3.26 -16.04
CA ALA A 254 -15.27 3.92 -15.86
C ALA A 254 -15.35 5.40 -16.26
N ILE A 255 -15.00 6.30 -15.34
CA ILE A 255 -15.02 7.74 -15.57
C ILE A 255 -13.68 8.22 -16.11
N ASP A 256 -13.68 8.88 -17.25
CA ASP A 256 -12.49 9.51 -17.80
C ASP A 256 -12.31 10.94 -17.27
N TYR A 257 -11.11 11.24 -16.77
CA TYR A 257 -10.78 12.56 -16.24
C TYR A 257 -9.26 12.79 -16.29
N PRO A 258 -8.79 14.05 -16.43
CA PRO A 258 -7.35 14.34 -16.64
C PRO A 258 -6.44 13.88 -15.49
N ALA A 259 -6.91 13.99 -14.25
CA ALA A 259 -6.09 13.67 -13.09
C ALA A 259 -5.91 12.17 -12.78
N LYS A 260 -6.44 11.25 -13.62
CA LYS A 260 -6.28 9.79 -13.44
C LYS A 260 -4.82 9.31 -13.47
N ILE A 261 -3.94 10.07 -14.14
CA ILE A 261 -2.49 9.80 -14.26
C ILE A 261 -1.61 10.75 -13.42
N LYS A 262 -2.21 11.55 -12.52
CA LYS A 262 -1.48 12.52 -11.68
C LYS A 262 -0.85 11.88 -10.45
N CYS A 263 -0.05 12.67 -9.74
CA CYS A 263 0.55 12.28 -8.46
C CYS A 263 -0.48 12.36 -7.34
N CYS A 264 -0.38 11.46 -6.36
CA CYS A 264 -1.20 11.54 -5.13
C CYS A 264 -0.53 12.36 -4.01
N GLY A 265 0.63 12.97 -4.26
CA GLY A 265 1.38 13.74 -3.27
C GLY A 265 2.10 12.92 -2.18
N PHE A 266 1.84 11.62 -2.05
CA PHE A 266 2.38 10.79 -0.96
C PHE A 266 3.90 10.93 -0.73
N PRO A 267 4.78 10.84 -1.75
CA PRO A 267 6.22 10.84 -1.52
C PRO A 267 6.78 12.10 -0.84
N ILE A 268 6.08 13.23 -0.97
CA ILE A 268 6.57 14.53 -0.49
C ILE A 268 5.77 15.05 0.71
N ILE A 269 4.73 14.34 1.17
CA ILE A 269 3.83 14.84 2.23
C ILE A 269 4.57 15.23 3.50
N ALA A 270 5.59 14.46 3.90
CA ALA A 270 6.29 14.66 5.16
C ALA A 270 7.23 15.87 5.09
N ALA A 271 7.75 16.19 3.90
CA ALA A 271 8.72 17.27 3.69
C ALA A 271 8.08 18.57 3.17
N ARG A 272 6.97 18.46 2.44
CA ARG A 272 6.30 19.52 1.68
C ARG A 272 4.78 19.31 1.69
N GLU A 273 4.19 19.36 2.88
CA GLU A 273 2.76 19.07 3.08
C GLU A 273 1.84 19.91 2.19
N GLU A 274 2.04 21.23 2.14
CA GLU A 274 1.21 22.13 1.32
C GLU A 274 1.24 21.75 -0.17
N THR A 275 2.44 21.50 -0.72
CA THR A 275 2.60 21.06 -2.11
C THR A 275 1.93 19.70 -2.35
N ALA A 276 2.11 18.75 -1.43
CA ALA A 276 1.49 17.44 -1.52
C ALA A 276 -0.04 17.51 -1.52
N LEU A 277 -0.63 18.39 -0.70
CA LEU A 277 -2.08 18.62 -0.69
C LEU A 277 -2.57 19.25 -2.00
N GLY A 278 -1.77 20.10 -2.64
CA GLY A 278 -2.05 20.65 -3.98
C GLY A 278 -2.03 19.61 -5.10
N GLU A 279 -1.22 18.55 -4.97
CA GLU A 279 -1.29 17.39 -5.86
C GLU A 279 -2.50 16.50 -5.55
N LEU A 280 -2.83 16.33 -4.27
CA LEU A 280 -3.92 15.47 -3.81
C LEU A 280 -5.31 15.97 -4.19
N ILE A 281 -5.54 17.28 -4.18
CA ILE A 281 -6.86 17.85 -4.44
C ILE A 281 -7.33 17.59 -5.87
N GLN A 282 -6.41 17.64 -6.85
CA GLN A 282 -6.71 17.51 -8.27
C GLN A 282 -7.47 16.21 -8.61
N PRO A 283 -6.99 15.01 -8.25
CA PRO A 283 -7.69 13.78 -8.58
C PRO A 283 -9.04 13.63 -7.87
N ILE A 284 -9.18 14.14 -6.64
CA ILE A 284 -10.43 14.04 -5.88
C ILE A 284 -11.49 14.99 -6.43
N GLU A 285 -11.13 16.24 -6.65
CA GLU A 285 -12.04 17.27 -7.15
C GLU A 285 -12.48 16.96 -8.58
N GLN A 286 -11.55 16.65 -9.49
CA GLN A 286 -11.89 16.37 -10.88
C GLN A 286 -12.71 15.08 -11.04
N ALA A 287 -12.44 14.04 -10.25
CA ALA A 287 -13.26 12.83 -10.28
C ALA A 287 -14.70 13.12 -9.81
N LYS A 288 -14.86 13.94 -8.76
CA LYS A 288 -16.18 14.35 -8.26
C LYS A 288 -16.93 15.22 -9.27
N GLU A 289 -16.24 16.17 -9.92
CA GLU A 289 -16.80 17.01 -10.98
C GLU A 289 -17.20 16.20 -12.22
N ALA A 290 -16.45 15.14 -12.53
CA ALA A 290 -16.79 14.17 -13.59
C ALA A 290 -17.92 13.20 -13.19
N GLY A 291 -18.46 13.31 -11.98
CA GLY A 291 -19.60 12.52 -11.52
C GLY A 291 -19.24 11.13 -11.00
N ALA A 292 -18.00 10.89 -10.58
CA ALA A 292 -17.60 9.62 -9.98
C ALA A 292 -18.22 9.44 -8.58
N ASP A 293 -18.63 8.22 -8.30
CA ASP A 293 -19.12 7.78 -7.00
C ASP A 293 -17.98 7.32 -6.08
N ALA A 294 -16.90 6.81 -6.68
CA ALA A 294 -15.71 6.34 -5.99
C ALA A 294 -14.47 6.51 -6.87
N LEU A 295 -13.29 6.56 -6.23
CA LEU A 295 -12.00 6.37 -6.88
C LEU A 295 -11.49 4.94 -6.63
N VAL A 296 -10.87 4.32 -7.63
CA VAL A 296 -10.11 3.07 -7.44
C VAL A 296 -8.63 3.30 -7.70
N THR A 297 -7.78 2.74 -6.85
CA THR A 297 -6.32 2.77 -7.06
C THR A 297 -5.68 1.40 -6.80
N PRO A 298 -4.67 1.00 -7.60
CA PRO A 298 -3.93 -0.24 -7.42
C PRO A 298 -2.79 -0.10 -6.40
N CYS A 299 -2.72 1.00 -5.63
CA CYS A 299 -1.57 1.30 -4.78
C CYS A 299 -1.98 1.69 -3.35
N PRO A 300 -1.53 0.96 -2.32
CA PRO A 300 -1.74 1.29 -0.92
C PRO A 300 -1.33 2.72 -0.55
N LEU A 301 -0.22 3.24 -1.07
CA LEU A 301 0.26 4.57 -0.72
C LEU A 301 -0.64 5.66 -1.33
N CYS A 302 -1.14 5.44 -2.54
CA CYS A 302 -2.14 6.31 -3.15
C CYS A 302 -3.46 6.22 -2.37
N HIS A 303 -3.88 5.02 -1.98
CA HIS A 303 -5.07 4.79 -1.17
C HIS A 303 -5.01 5.57 0.14
N LEU A 304 -3.93 5.41 0.93
CA LEU A 304 -3.74 6.14 2.18
C LEU A 304 -3.78 7.66 1.98
N SER A 305 -3.10 8.16 0.94
CA SER A 305 -3.05 9.59 0.64
C SER A 305 -4.44 10.14 0.31
N LEU A 306 -5.14 9.49 -0.62
CA LEU A 306 -6.45 9.88 -1.11
C LEU A 306 -7.55 9.72 -0.07
N ASP A 307 -7.43 8.74 0.84
CA ASP A 307 -8.44 8.48 1.87
C ASP A 307 -8.20 9.34 3.12
N ALA A 308 -7.05 9.17 3.79
CA ALA A 308 -6.84 9.75 5.11
C ALA A 308 -6.70 11.28 5.10
N TRP A 309 -6.12 11.85 4.04
CA TRP A 309 -5.83 13.28 3.99
C TRP A 309 -6.98 14.13 3.41
N GLN A 310 -8.14 13.55 3.09
CA GLN A 310 -9.34 14.34 2.80
C GLN A 310 -9.73 15.24 3.97
N SER A 311 -9.47 14.81 5.21
CA SER A 311 -9.64 15.65 6.40
C SER A 311 -8.77 16.91 6.37
N LYS A 312 -7.53 16.80 5.90
CA LYS A 312 -6.61 17.94 5.70
C LYS A 312 -7.05 18.82 4.54
N LEU A 313 -7.52 18.23 3.43
CA LEU A 313 -8.08 18.99 2.31
C LEU A 313 -9.30 19.80 2.74
N LYS A 314 -10.18 19.24 3.56
CA LYS A 314 -11.32 19.96 4.12
C LYS A 314 -10.88 21.16 4.95
N ALA A 315 -9.86 20.99 5.79
CA ALA A 315 -9.31 22.09 6.59
C ALA A 315 -8.67 23.18 5.72
N ALA A 316 -7.96 22.81 4.65
CA ALA A 316 -7.26 23.75 3.77
C ALA A 316 -8.19 24.49 2.79
N THR A 317 -9.27 23.84 2.34
CA THR A 317 -10.12 24.35 1.23
C THR A 317 -11.53 24.72 1.66
N GLY A 318 -11.97 24.28 2.85
CA GLY A 318 -13.36 24.35 3.29
C GLY A 318 -14.31 23.38 2.60
N LYS A 319 -13.87 22.60 1.59
CA LYS A 319 -14.70 21.65 0.85
C LYS A 319 -14.64 20.27 1.49
N ASP A 320 -15.81 19.68 1.74
CA ASP A 320 -15.91 18.29 2.20
C ASP A 320 -16.13 17.36 1.01
N PHE A 321 -15.07 16.70 0.56
CA PHE A 321 -15.13 15.87 -0.64
C PHE A 321 -15.88 14.57 -0.38
N GLN A 322 -15.65 13.92 0.78
CA GLN A 322 -16.24 12.62 1.14
C GLN A 322 -16.18 11.62 -0.03
N MET A 323 -15.07 11.59 -0.77
CA MET A 323 -14.88 10.73 -1.93
C MET A 323 -14.39 9.36 -1.45
N PRO A 324 -15.17 8.28 -1.58
CA PRO A 324 -14.72 6.96 -1.18
C PRO A 324 -13.59 6.46 -2.08
N ILE A 325 -12.54 5.91 -1.45
CA ILE A 325 -11.37 5.40 -2.16
C ILE A 325 -11.32 3.89 -1.96
N LEU A 326 -11.35 3.14 -3.05
CA LEU A 326 -11.21 1.69 -3.04
C LEU A 326 -9.81 1.31 -3.53
N HIS A 327 -9.20 0.32 -2.88
CA HIS A 327 -8.08 -0.36 -3.50
C HIS A 327 -8.60 -1.35 -4.56
N LEU A 328 -7.79 -1.64 -5.58
CA LEU A 328 -8.13 -2.57 -6.67
C LEU A 328 -8.69 -3.91 -6.15
N SER A 329 -8.03 -4.52 -5.16
CA SER A 329 -8.50 -5.78 -4.56
C SER A 329 -9.88 -5.66 -3.92
N GLN A 330 -10.20 -4.51 -3.35
CA GLN A 330 -11.50 -4.27 -2.73
C GLN A 330 -12.58 -4.06 -3.79
N LEU A 331 -12.30 -3.26 -4.82
CA LEU A 331 -13.23 -3.03 -5.93
C LEU A 331 -13.62 -4.35 -6.60
N VAL A 332 -12.63 -5.15 -6.99
CA VAL A 332 -12.86 -6.46 -7.61
C VAL A 332 -13.51 -7.41 -6.62
N GLY A 333 -13.11 -7.37 -5.35
CA GLY A 333 -13.71 -8.16 -4.29
C GLY A 333 -15.21 -7.93 -4.11
N VAL A 334 -15.68 -6.68 -4.16
CA VAL A 334 -17.11 -6.36 -4.18
C VAL A 334 -17.78 -7.02 -5.38
N ALA A 335 -17.21 -6.84 -6.58
CA ALA A 335 -17.75 -7.40 -7.81
C ALA A 335 -17.80 -8.94 -7.80
N ALA A 336 -16.88 -9.57 -7.06
CA ALA A 336 -16.77 -11.01 -6.87
C ALA A 336 -17.59 -11.54 -5.69
N GLY A 337 -18.35 -10.67 -5.01
CA GLY A 337 -19.24 -11.07 -3.91
C GLY A 337 -18.52 -11.44 -2.61
N LEU A 338 -17.32 -10.90 -2.38
CA LEU A 338 -16.65 -10.97 -1.08
C LEU A 338 -17.44 -10.18 -0.04
N GLU A 339 -17.48 -10.71 1.18
CA GLU A 339 -18.22 -10.09 2.28
C GLU A 339 -17.49 -8.85 2.81
N GLU A 340 -18.23 -7.89 3.39
CA GLU A 340 -17.65 -6.69 4.03
C GLU A 340 -16.57 -7.05 5.07
N SER A 341 -16.74 -8.19 5.73
CA SER A 341 -15.80 -8.70 6.73
C SER A 341 -14.45 -9.14 6.16
N GLU A 342 -14.37 -9.47 4.86
CA GLU A 342 -13.15 -9.81 4.12
C GLU A 342 -12.52 -8.55 3.52
N LEU A 343 -13.35 -7.62 3.05
CA LEU A 343 -12.95 -6.35 2.45
C LEU A 343 -12.52 -5.30 3.48
N LYS A 344 -12.95 -5.43 4.73
CA LYS A 344 -12.56 -4.62 5.90
C LYS A 344 -12.81 -3.11 5.75
N PHE A 345 -13.91 -2.70 5.12
CA PHE A 345 -14.24 -1.28 4.88
C PHE A 345 -14.29 -0.40 6.13
N LYS A 346 -14.55 -0.97 7.31
CA LYS A 346 -14.52 -0.23 8.60
C LYS A 346 -13.15 0.38 8.95
N ARG A 347 -12.10 0.06 8.21
CA ARG A 347 -10.76 0.63 8.37
C ARG A 347 -10.52 1.89 7.54
N HIS A 348 -11.41 2.20 6.59
CA HIS A 348 -11.32 3.41 5.78
C HIS A 348 -11.62 4.65 6.63
N VAL A 349 -10.98 5.77 6.30
CA VAL A 349 -11.22 7.07 6.91
C VAL A 349 -12.49 7.69 6.32
N VAL A 350 -12.63 7.64 5.00
CA VAL A 350 -13.87 8.03 4.32
C VAL A 350 -14.79 6.81 4.22
N PRO A 351 -16.04 6.90 4.72
CA PRO A 351 -16.96 5.76 4.67
C PRO A 351 -17.27 5.31 3.23
N VAL A 352 -17.22 3.99 3.00
CA VAL A 352 -17.57 3.37 1.71
C VAL A 352 -19.07 3.07 1.58
N THR A 353 -19.82 3.11 2.70
CA THR A 353 -21.26 2.81 2.72
C THR A 353 -22.07 3.51 1.61
N PRO A 354 -21.87 4.81 1.31
CA PRO A 354 -22.63 5.50 0.25
C PRO A 354 -22.44 4.89 -1.15
N VAL A 355 -21.31 4.24 -1.40
CA VAL A 355 -21.02 3.54 -2.65
C VAL A 355 -21.71 2.18 -2.69
N LEU A 356 -21.73 1.45 -1.57
CA LEU A 356 -22.39 0.15 -1.50
C LEU A 356 -23.92 0.25 -1.66
N GLU A 357 -24.51 1.34 -1.17
CA GLU A 357 -25.95 1.61 -1.30
C GLU A 357 -26.39 1.92 -2.74
N LYS A 358 -25.46 2.27 -3.64
CA LYS A 358 -25.74 2.55 -5.06
C LYS A 358 -25.74 1.32 -5.96
N LEU A 359 -25.29 0.17 -5.45
CA LEU A 359 -25.21 -1.06 -6.23
C LEU A 359 -26.61 -1.53 -6.62
N GLU A 360 -26.84 -1.69 -7.92
CA GLU A 360 -28.07 -2.27 -8.46
C GLU A 360 -27.97 -3.79 -8.38
N VAL A 361 -28.44 -4.37 -7.26
CA VAL A 361 -28.49 -5.82 -7.00
C VAL A 361 -29.47 -6.53 -7.92
#